data_AF-A0A832RAF3-F1
#
_entry.id   AF-A0A832RAF3-F1
#
_cell.length_a   1.000
_cell.length_b   1.000
_cell.length_c   1.000
_cell.angle_alpha   90.00
_cell.angle_beta   90.00
_cell.angle_gamma   90.00
#
_symmetry.space_group_name_H-M   'P 1'
#
loop_
_entity.id
_entity.type
_entity.pdbx_description
1 polymer ?
#
loop_
_entity_poly.entity_id
_entity_poly.type
_entity_poly.pdbx_seq_one_letter_code
_entity_poly.pdbx_strand_id
1 'polypeptide(L)' 'IDAPHPSLEAMVIMTNESGEFSFAMPKAGWWGFAALSVGPEYEYEGQPLSQDAILWVQATDLPQ' A
#
# COMPACT_ATOMS: atom_id res chain seq x y z
N ILE A 1 -3.36 -18.67 -1.56
CA ILE A 1 -2.18 -18.14 -2.27
C ILE A 1 -1.18 -17.86 -1.17
N ASP A 2 -0.10 -18.63 -1.12
CA ASP A 2 0.93 -18.48 -0.08
C ASP A 2 2.08 -17.67 -0.70
N ALA A 3 2.52 -16.63 0.00
CA ALA A 3 3.64 -15.84 -0.51
C ALA A 3 4.94 -16.67 -0.41
N PRO A 4 5.87 -16.51 -1.37
CA PRO A 4 7.13 -17.26 -1.35
C PRO A 4 8.06 -16.87 -0.18
N HIS A 5 7.73 -15.81 0.56
CA HIS A 5 8.37 -15.42 1.81
C HIS A 5 7.40 -14.59 2.66
N PRO A 6 7.38 -14.70 4.01
CA PRO A 6 6.47 -13.93 4.87
C PRO A 6 6.56 -12.41 4.69
N SER A 7 7.78 -11.90 4.43
CA SER A 7 7.98 -10.46 4.13
C SER A 7 7.33 -10.00 2.82
N LEU A 8 6.81 -10.91 2.00
CA LEU A 8 6.07 -10.60 0.77
C LEU A 8 4.55 -10.71 0.97
N GLU A 9 4.07 -11.05 2.17
CA GLU A 9 2.64 -11.05 2.52
C GLU A 9 2.16 -9.65 2.89
N ALA A 10 2.89 -8.98 3.78
CA ALA A 10 2.61 -7.61 4.20
C ALA A 10 3.92 -6.86 4.51
N MET A 11 4.04 -5.65 3.97
CA MET A 11 5.18 -4.76 4.22
C MET A 11 4.67 -3.44 4.77
N VAL A 12 5.34 -2.93 5.81
CA VAL A 12 5.09 -1.60 6.37
C VAL A 12 6.30 -0.73 6.07
N ILE A 13 6.06 0.41 5.42
CA ILE A 13 7.08 1.39 5.08
C ILE A 13 6.65 2.71 5.70
N MET A 14 7.53 3.33 6.49
CA MET A 14 7.31 4.67 7.00
C MET A 14 7.89 5.69 6.03
N THR A 15 7.16 6.79 5.82
CA THR A 15 7.63 7.89 4.98
C THR A 15 8.75 8.66 5.67
N ASN A 16 9.54 9.39 4.87
CA ASN A 16 10.42 10.43 5.40
C ASN A 16 9.60 11.65 5.90
N GLU A 17 10.30 12.68 6.39
CA GLU A 17 9.69 13.92 6.91
C GLU A 17 8.81 14.66 5.89
N SER A 18 9.06 14.45 4.59
CA SER A 18 8.30 15.05 3.50
C SER A 18 7.09 14.20 3.06
N GLY A 19 6.84 13.06 3.69
CA GLY A 19 5.75 12.15 3.31
C GLY A 19 6.09 11.24 2.13
N GLU A 20 7.37 11.08 1.78
CA GLU A 20 7.81 10.26 0.65
C GLU A 20 8.23 8.86 1.09
N PHE A 21 7.97 7.86 0.25
CA PHE A 21 8.51 6.50 0.38
C PHE A 21 9.02 6.00 -0.97
N SER A 22 9.89 5.00 -0.96
CA SER A 22 10.40 4.36 -2.16
C SER A 22 10.19 2.85 -2.07
N PHE A 23 9.69 2.26 -3.15
CA PHE A 23 9.50 0.83 -3.27
C PHE A 23 9.89 0.39 -4.67
N ALA A 24 10.69 -0.67 -4.78
CA ALA A 24 11.05 -1.28 -6.04
C ALA A 24 10.31 -2.62 -6.19
N MET A 25 9.53 -2.78 -7.25
CA MET A 25 8.80 -4.01 -7.52
C MET A 25 9.76 -5.09 -8.06
N PRO A 26 10.05 -6.17 -7.32
CA PRO A 26 11.01 -7.18 -7.74
C PRO A 26 10.49 -8.12 -8.85
N LYS A 27 9.18 -8.13 -9.11
CA LYS A 27 8.53 -8.99 -10.10
C LYS A 27 7.38 -8.28 -10.80
N ALA A 28 7.15 -8.65 -12.05
CA ALA A 28 5.93 -8.30 -12.77
C ALA A 28 4.69 -8.83 -12.02
N GLY A 29 3.60 -8.09 -12.10
CA GLY A 29 2.35 -8.38 -11.39
C GLY A 29 1.64 -7.13 -10.88
N TRP A 30 0.58 -7.36 -10.12
CA TRP A 30 -0.18 -6.31 -9.44
C TRP A 30 0.36 -6.11 -8.02
N TRP A 31 0.63 -4.85 -7.69
CA TRP A 31 1.09 -4.41 -6.38
C TRP A 31 0.09 -3.41 -5.82
N GLY A 32 -0.34 -3.64 -4.58
CA GLY A 32 -1.25 -2.77 -3.85
C GLY A 32 -0.53 -2.05 -2.72
N PHE A 33 -0.76 -0.75 -2.61
CA PHE A 33 -0.31 0.08 -1.49
C PHE A 33 -1.55 0.59 -0.77
N ALA A 34 -1.62 0.36 0.53
CA ALA A 34 -2.72 0.81 1.38
C ALA A 34 -2.18 1.73 2.47
N ALA A 35 -2.63 2.98 2.45
CA ALA A 35 -2.46 3.92 3.54
C ALA A 35 -3.79 3.98 4.29
N LEU A 36 -3.88 3.21 5.38
CA LEU A 36 -5.11 3.06 6.16
C LEU A 36 -5.19 4.17 7.21
N SER A 37 -6.38 4.75 7.35
CA SER A 37 -6.73 5.75 8.36
C SER A 37 -5.78 6.96 8.37
N VAL A 38 -5.28 7.36 7.20
CA VAL A 38 -4.36 8.50 7.04
C VAL A 38 -5.07 9.84 6.82
N GLY A 39 -6.38 9.81 6.55
CA GLY A 39 -7.19 11.01 6.43
C GLY A 39 -7.70 11.52 7.79
N PRO A 40 -8.47 12.62 7.79
CA PRO A 40 -9.10 13.15 9.01
C PRO A 40 -10.03 12.12 9.65
N GLU A 41 -10.09 12.13 10.97
CA GLU A 41 -11.03 11.30 11.74
C GLU A 41 -12.45 11.85 11.60
N TYR A 42 -13.38 11.00 11.19
CA TYR A 42 -14.80 11.31 11.12
C TYR A 42 -15.61 10.21 11.79
N GLU A 43 -16.78 10.60 12.30
CA GLU A 43 -17.77 9.66 12.83
C GLU A 43 -19.13 9.90 12.17
N TYR A 44 -19.85 8.81 11.94
CA TYR A 44 -21.25 8.83 11.53
C TYR A 44 -22.04 7.85 12.38
N GLU A 45 -23.08 8.34 13.07
CA GLU A 45 -23.92 7.53 13.96
C GLU A 45 -23.13 6.76 15.05
N GLY A 46 -22.04 7.36 15.54
CA GLY A 46 -21.15 6.75 16.54
C GLY A 46 -20.27 5.63 16.00
N GLN A 47 -20.15 5.49 14.68
CA GLN A 47 -19.20 4.59 14.03
C GLN A 47 -18.06 5.39 13.39
N PRO A 48 -16.80 4.97 13.57
CA PRO A 48 -15.66 5.61 12.94
C PRO A 48 -15.68 5.38 11.43
N LEU A 49 -15.44 6.43 10.66
CA LEU A 49 -15.27 6.36 9.21
C LEU A 49 -13.78 6.32 8.88
N SER A 50 -13.30 5.20 8.35
CA SER A 50 -11.92 5.10 7.86
C SER A 50 -11.75 5.93 6.59
N GLN A 51 -10.73 6.77 6.58
CA GLN A 51 -10.28 7.50 5.39
C GLN A 51 -8.97 6.87 4.91
N ASP A 52 -9.12 5.97 3.95
CA ASP A 52 -8.02 5.17 3.41
C ASP A 52 -7.67 5.65 2.00
N ALA A 53 -6.39 5.57 1.65
CA ALA A 53 -5.93 5.74 0.27
C ALA A 53 -5.33 4.42 -0.21
N ILE A 54 -5.80 3.95 -1.38
CA ILE A 54 -5.28 2.75 -2.03
C ILE A 54 -4.75 3.10 -3.41
N LEU A 55 -3.53 2.66 -3.68
CA LEU A 55 -2.89 2.75 -4.99
C LEU A 55 -2.63 1.35 -5.52
N TRP A 56 -2.98 1.12 -6.78
CA TRP A 56 -2.65 -0.10 -7.51
C TRP A 56 -1.65 0.21 -8.61
N VAL A 57 -0.57 -0.57 -8.65
CA VAL A 57 0.45 -0.48 -9.70
C VAL A 57 0.59 -1.82 -10.38
N GLN A 58 0.47 -1.83 -11.71
CA GLN A 58 0.81 -2.99 -12.51
C GLN A 58 2.26 -2.85 -13.00
N ALA A 59 3.14 -3.72 -12.50
CA ALA A 59 4.48 -3.88 -13.05
C ALA A 59 4.41 -4.90 -14.20
N THR A 60 4.84 -4.52 -15.39
CA THR A 60 5.00 -5.45 -16.52
C THR A 60 6.46 -5.81 -16.67
N ASP A 61 6.74 -6.97 -17.27
CA ASP A 61 8.09 -7.26 -17.72
C ASP A 61 8.57 -6.18 -18.70
N LEU A 62 9.89 -6.00 -18.74
CA LEU A 62 10.49 -5.13 -19.74
C LEU A 62 10.19 -5.70 -21.13
N PRO A 63 9.71 -4.87 -22.07
CA PRO A 63 9.68 -5.26 -23.48
C PRO A 63 11.07 -5.74 -23.89
N GLN A 64 11.12 -6.86 -24.62
CA GLN A 64 12.34 -7.35 -25.24
C GLN A 64 12.75 -6.44 -26.40
#